data_AF-A0A6C0QTV5-F1
#
_entry.id   AF-A0A6C0QTV5-F1
#
_cell.length_a   1.000
_cell.length_b   1.000
_cell.length_c   1.000
_cell.angle_alpha   90.00
_cell.angle_beta   90.00
_cell.angle_gamma   90.00
#
_symmetry.space_group_name_H-M   'P 1'
#
loop_
_entity.id
_entity.type
_entity.pdbx_description
1 polymer ?
#
loop_
_entity_poly.entity_id
_entity_poly.type
_entity_poly.pdbx_seq_one_letter_code
_entity_poly.pdbx_strand_id
1 'polypeptide(L)'
;MRTGIWLSYNNQEEGFKLPVNPENIEISGGNNGKTYSAVGLGEINVIKDLRLRDIKFESIFPAMNYPFVEKDAVLLEPSHYVGYIEKWLTKIHPIRFIYVGDTIDINLAMSIEEFTAKEVAGSPGDIEYSLSLKEYLFYEANRAIITSNGVQVDTGRPDERESKTTHKVLPGETLFRIAQKHGTTFKDLQRINNMTDEQVKKLKVGSVIRLR
;
A
#
# COMPACT_ATOMS: atom_id res chain seq x y z
N MET A 1 -5.42 -1.06 31.54
CA MET A 1 -5.34 -1.39 30.10
C MET A 1 -4.53 -0.29 29.44
N ARG A 2 -3.53 -0.63 28.62
CA ARG A 2 -2.65 0.36 27.96
C ARG A 2 -3.26 0.76 26.62
N THR A 3 -4.36 1.50 26.66
CA THR A 3 -4.87 2.15 25.46
C THR A 3 -4.07 3.43 25.20
N GLY A 4 -3.93 3.79 23.93
CA GLY A 4 -3.31 5.06 23.57
C GLY A 4 -2.81 5.12 22.14
N ILE A 5 -2.35 6.31 21.78
CA ILE A 5 -1.76 6.59 20.46
C ILE A 5 -0.33 7.06 20.67
N TRP A 6 0.58 6.50 19.87
CA TRP A 6 1.97 6.94 19.77
C TRP A 6 2.27 7.39 18.35
N LEU A 7 2.94 8.53 18.27
CA LEU A 7 3.56 9.01 17.05
C LEU A 7 5.07 8.96 17.24
N SER A 8 5.78 8.42 16.26
CA SER A 8 7.25 8.43 16.27
C SER A 8 7.83 8.67 14.90
N TYR A 9 9.03 9.21 14.88
CA TYR A 9 9.78 9.60 13.70
C TYR A 9 11.15 8.93 13.71
N ASN A 10 11.64 8.57 12.51
CA ASN A 10 12.96 7.97 12.29
C ASN A 10 13.31 6.84 13.28
N ASN A 11 12.53 5.76 13.26
CA ASN A 11 12.73 4.59 14.11
C ASN A 11 12.79 4.91 15.62
N GLN A 12 11.86 5.75 16.09
CA GLN A 12 11.72 6.16 17.49
C GLN A 12 12.87 7.05 18.02
N GLU A 13 13.67 7.66 17.14
CA GLU A 13 14.61 8.71 17.56
C GLU A 13 13.86 9.89 18.21
N GLU A 14 12.70 10.23 17.65
CA GLU A 14 11.77 11.21 18.19
C GLU A 14 10.38 10.58 18.28
N GLY A 15 9.61 10.93 19.31
CA GLY A 15 8.25 10.42 19.44
C GLY A 15 7.61 10.76 20.77
N PHE A 16 6.29 10.65 20.82
CA PHE A 16 5.52 10.86 22.03
C PHE A 16 4.23 10.04 22.01
N LYS A 17 3.74 9.70 23.21
CA LYS A 17 2.36 9.27 23.43
C LYS A 17 1.49 10.52 23.42
N LEU A 18 0.34 10.48 22.74
CA LEU A 18 -0.61 11.60 22.82
C LEU A 18 -1.02 11.81 24.29
N PRO A 19 -1.02 13.07 24.78
CA PRO A 19 -1.39 13.35 26.16
C PRO A 19 -2.89 13.15 26.40
N VAL A 20 -3.71 13.32 25.36
CA VAL A 20 -5.16 13.11 25.40
C VAL A 20 -5.56 12.26 24.19
N ASN A 21 -6.24 11.14 24.44
CA ASN A 21 -6.78 10.33 23.36
C ASN A 21 -7.95 11.08 22.68
N PRO A 22 -8.04 11.05 21.35
CA PRO A 22 -9.14 11.66 20.63
C PRO A 22 -10.46 10.96 20.97
N GLU A 23 -11.58 11.70 20.88
CA GLU A 23 -12.92 11.13 21.08
C GLU A 23 -13.25 10.09 20.00
N ASN A 24 -12.86 10.38 18.76
CA ASN A 24 -13.10 9.52 17.60
C ASN A 24 -11.83 9.42 16.74
N ILE A 25 -11.60 8.23 16.17
CA ILE A 25 -10.57 7.99 15.16
C ILE A 25 -11.27 7.47 13.91
N GLU A 26 -11.30 8.28 12.85
CA GLU A 26 -11.84 7.85 11.58
C GLU A 26 -10.75 7.15 10.76
N ILE A 27 -10.93 5.86 10.50
CA ILE A 27 -10.04 5.07 9.66
C ILE A 27 -10.82 4.69 8.41
N SER A 28 -10.43 5.28 7.28
CA SER A 28 -11.05 4.97 6.00
C SER A 28 -10.06 4.26 5.09
N GLY A 29 -10.58 3.33 4.29
CA GLY A 29 -9.80 2.55 3.33
C GLY A 29 -10.73 2.01 2.25
N GLY A 30 -10.17 1.38 1.24
CA GLY A 30 -10.97 0.83 0.16
C GLY A 30 -10.13 0.14 -0.89
N ASN A 31 -10.71 -0.03 -2.07
CA ASN A 31 -9.99 -0.49 -3.25
C ASN A 31 -10.26 0.48 -4.41
N ASN A 32 -9.42 0.45 -5.43
CA ASN A 32 -9.54 1.26 -6.64
C ASN A 32 -10.53 0.62 -7.63
N GLY A 33 -11.59 -0.02 -7.12
CA GLY A 33 -12.58 -0.72 -7.92
C GLY A 33 -13.25 0.19 -8.95
N LYS A 34 -13.69 -0.40 -10.07
CA LYS A 34 -14.39 0.32 -11.14
C LYS A 34 -15.74 -0.33 -11.42
N THR A 35 -16.79 0.49 -11.46
CA THR A 35 -18.14 0.05 -11.80
C THR A 35 -18.41 0.24 -13.29
N TYR A 36 -19.00 -0.76 -13.93
CA TYR A 36 -19.39 -0.75 -15.34
C TYR A 36 -20.87 -1.15 -15.47
N SER A 37 -21.59 -0.55 -16.42
CA SER A 37 -22.95 -0.98 -16.78
C SER A 37 -22.89 -1.96 -17.95
N ALA A 38 -23.42 -3.17 -17.76
CA ALA A 38 -23.42 -4.22 -18.76
C ALA A 38 -24.86 -4.57 -19.19
N VAL A 39 -25.10 -4.57 -20.50
CA VAL A 39 -26.41 -4.88 -21.07
C VAL A 39 -26.81 -6.32 -20.70
N GLY A 40 -27.93 -6.48 -20.00
CA GLY A 40 -28.48 -7.76 -19.57
C GLY A 40 -27.99 -8.28 -18.21
N LEU A 41 -26.92 -7.71 -17.65
CA LEU A 41 -26.38 -8.08 -16.33
C LEU A 41 -26.51 -6.97 -15.27
N GLY A 42 -26.86 -5.74 -15.68
CA GLY A 42 -26.94 -4.60 -14.78
C GLY A 42 -25.57 -4.01 -14.47
N GLU A 43 -25.41 -3.45 -13.27
CA GLU A 43 -24.12 -2.89 -12.83
C GLU A 43 -23.17 -3.99 -12.33
N ILE A 44 -21.94 -3.98 -12.83
CA ILE A 44 -20.87 -4.91 -12.45
C ILE A 44 -19.74 -4.10 -11.80
N ASN A 45 -19.30 -4.53 -10.61
CA ASN A 45 -18.15 -3.95 -9.91
C ASN A 45 -16.89 -4.80 -10.11
N VAL A 46 -15.82 -4.18 -10.63
CA VAL A 46 -14.51 -4.82 -10.82
C VAL A 46 -13.58 -4.39 -9.69
N ILE A 47 -13.16 -5.34 -8.84
CA ILE A 47 -12.23 -5.11 -7.73
C ILE A 47 -10.80 -4.90 -8.28
N LYS A 48 -10.13 -3.85 -7.82
CA LYS A 48 -8.72 -3.55 -8.16
C LYS A 48 -7.86 -3.49 -6.89
N ASP A 49 -6.65 -2.94 -7.04
CA ASP A 49 -5.68 -2.73 -5.96
C ASP A 49 -6.27 -1.95 -4.77
N LEU A 50 -5.77 -2.25 -3.59
CA LEU A 50 -6.14 -1.57 -2.35
C LEU A 50 -5.77 -0.08 -2.42
N ARG A 51 -6.65 0.76 -1.87
CA ARG A 51 -6.38 2.18 -1.63
C ARG A 51 -5.63 2.31 -0.31
N LEU A 52 -4.68 3.24 -0.27
CA LEU A 52 -4.01 3.66 0.96
C LEU A 52 -5.06 4.09 1.99
N ARG A 53 -4.88 3.68 3.25
CA ARG A 53 -5.77 4.09 4.34
C ARG A 53 -5.54 5.54 4.72
N ASP A 54 -6.60 6.23 5.08
CA ASP A 54 -6.56 7.56 5.65
C ASP A 54 -6.99 7.47 7.13
N ILE A 55 -6.26 8.16 8.02
CA ILE A 55 -6.58 8.27 9.44
C ILE A 55 -6.77 9.74 9.78
N LYS A 56 -7.89 10.07 10.42
CA LYS A 56 -8.20 11.43 10.86
C LYS A 56 -8.71 11.45 12.29
N PHE A 57 -8.22 12.40 13.07
CA PHE A 57 -8.69 12.61 14.44
C PHE A 57 -8.39 14.03 14.93
N GLU A 58 -9.10 14.43 15.98
CA GLU A 58 -8.95 15.70 16.67
C GLU A 58 -8.74 15.47 18.16
N SER A 59 -7.89 16.27 18.79
CA SER A 59 -7.62 16.18 20.22
C SER A 59 -7.01 17.50 20.75
N ILE A 60 -6.51 17.46 21.98
CA ILE A 60 -5.97 18.62 22.71
C ILE A 60 -4.55 18.29 23.19
N PHE A 61 -3.65 19.26 23.05
CA PHE A 61 -2.39 19.32 23.79
C PHE A 61 -2.60 20.19 25.03
N PRO A 62 -2.67 19.60 26.23
CA PRO A 62 -3.02 20.35 27.43
C PRO A 62 -1.78 21.04 28.03
N ALA A 63 -1.92 22.28 28.46
CA ALA A 63 -0.89 23.04 29.18
C ALA A 63 -0.74 22.59 30.63
N MET A 64 -1.74 21.89 31.18
CA MET A 64 -1.76 21.43 32.56
C MET A 64 -2.10 19.94 32.63
N ASN A 65 -1.71 19.31 33.73
CA ASN A 65 -2.02 17.90 33.97
C ASN A 65 -3.47 17.73 34.45
N TYR A 66 -4.41 17.67 33.51
CA TYR A 66 -5.83 17.43 33.79
C TYR A 66 -6.13 15.96 34.09
N PRO A 67 -7.28 15.65 34.73
CA PRO A 67 -7.67 14.26 35.03
C PRO A 67 -7.83 13.35 33.79
N PHE A 68 -8.10 13.93 32.62
CA PHE A 68 -8.23 13.23 31.34
C PHE A 68 -6.89 13.04 30.62
N VAL A 69 -5.78 13.53 31.18
CA VAL A 69 -4.44 13.29 30.63
C VAL A 69 -4.06 11.84 30.88
N GLU A 70 -3.51 11.22 29.83
CA GLU A 70 -2.98 9.86 29.85
C GLU A 70 -1.88 9.72 30.91
N LYS A 71 -2.11 8.88 31.92
CA LYS A 71 -1.19 8.72 33.06
C LYS A 71 0.19 8.21 32.67
N ASP A 72 0.26 7.45 31.59
CA ASP A 72 1.51 6.87 31.06
C ASP A 72 2.18 7.80 30.03
N ALA A 73 1.59 8.96 29.72
CA ALA A 73 2.18 9.94 28.82
C ALA A 73 3.10 10.89 29.58
N VAL A 74 4.27 11.17 29.00
CA VAL A 74 5.09 12.31 29.44
C VAL A 74 4.44 13.58 28.92
N LEU A 75 3.89 14.38 29.82
CA LEU A 75 3.26 15.65 29.48
C LEU A 75 4.34 16.70 29.16
N LEU A 76 4.36 17.17 27.93
CA LEU A 76 5.21 18.25 27.45
C LEU A 76 4.39 19.55 27.35
N GLU A 77 5.06 20.69 27.23
CA GLU A 77 4.35 21.91 26.87
C GLU A 77 3.71 21.79 25.47
N PRO A 78 2.50 22.33 25.27
CA PRO A 78 1.76 22.25 23.99
C PRO A 78 2.57 22.64 22.75
N SER A 79 3.43 23.66 22.87
CA SER A 79 4.33 24.14 21.82
C SER A 79 5.31 23.07 21.33
N HIS A 80 5.78 22.17 22.19
CA HIS A 80 6.69 21.10 21.80
C HIS A 80 6.01 20.08 20.90
N TYR A 81 4.76 19.70 21.19
CA TYR A 81 4.01 18.76 20.35
C TYR A 81 3.77 19.33 18.95
N VAL A 82 3.34 20.59 18.88
CA VAL A 82 3.18 21.33 17.62
C VAL A 82 4.50 21.36 16.86
N GLY A 83 5.59 21.74 17.53
CA GLY A 83 6.93 21.79 16.92
C GLY A 83 7.42 20.45 16.38
N TYR A 84 7.15 19.33 17.07
CA TYR A 84 7.46 17.99 16.56
C TYR A 84 6.69 17.68 15.28
N ILE A 85 5.38 17.89 15.28
CA ILE A 85 4.53 17.55 14.13
C ILE A 85 4.89 18.43 12.91
N GLU A 86 5.06 19.73 13.09
CA GLU A 86 5.49 20.65 12.02
C GLU A 86 6.88 20.30 11.47
N LYS A 87 7.82 19.93 12.36
CA LYS A 87 9.14 19.46 11.95
C LYS A 87 9.06 18.16 11.15
N TRP A 88 8.23 17.20 11.56
CA TRP A 88 8.07 15.95 10.82
C TRP A 88 7.37 16.16 9.47
N LEU A 89 6.39 17.07 9.42
CA LEU A 89 5.72 17.50 8.19
C LEU A 89 6.73 18.09 7.19
N THR A 90 7.61 18.99 7.64
CA THR A 90 8.60 19.67 6.78
C THR A 90 9.76 18.78 6.33
N LYS A 91 10.08 17.71 7.07
CA LYS A 91 11.13 16.76 6.69
C LYS A 91 10.74 15.79 5.57
N ILE A 92 9.48 15.78 5.13
CA ILE A 92 8.96 14.93 4.04
C ILE A 92 9.37 13.46 4.24
N HIS A 93 9.15 12.94 5.44
CA HIS A 93 9.50 11.58 5.79
C HIS A 93 8.38 10.96 6.65
N PRO A 94 8.02 9.68 6.40
CA PRO A 94 6.89 9.05 7.09
C PRO A 94 7.12 8.96 8.59
N ILE A 95 6.04 9.15 9.35
CA ILE A 95 5.97 8.86 10.77
C ILE A 95 5.38 7.47 10.99
N ARG A 96 5.62 6.90 12.16
CA ARG A 96 4.94 5.69 12.62
C ARG A 96 3.76 6.10 13.49
N PHE A 97 2.57 5.70 13.07
CA PHE A 97 1.35 5.78 13.86
C PHE A 97 1.09 4.42 14.52
N ILE A 98 1.02 4.41 15.85
CA ILE A 98 0.67 3.24 16.63
C ILE A 98 -0.55 3.56 17.47
N TYR A 99 -1.63 2.82 17.29
CA TYR A 99 -2.77 2.82 18.19
C TYR A 99 -2.85 1.46 18.86
N VAL A 100 -2.93 1.46 20.18
CA VAL A 100 -3.21 0.25 20.96
C VAL A 100 -4.57 0.44 21.59
N GLY A 101 -5.51 -0.43 21.22
CA GLY A 101 -6.88 -0.43 21.69
C GLY A 101 -7.19 -1.67 22.51
N ASP A 102 -8.43 -1.78 23.01
CA ASP A 102 -8.88 -3.01 23.66
C ASP A 102 -9.18 -4.13 22.64
N THR A 103 -9.59 -3.75 21.42
CA THR A 103 -10.04 -4.68 20.36
C THR A 103 -9.23 -4.57 19.08
N ILE A 104 -8.61 -3.42 18.82
CA ILE A 104 -7.94 -3.13 17.55
C ILE A 104 -6.60 -2.48 17.86
N ASP A 105 -5.54 -3.06 17.31
CA ASP A 105 -4.21 -2.49 17.29
C ASP A 105 -3.84 -2.09 15.86
N ILE A 106 -3.25 -0.91 15.71
CA ILE A 106 -2.83 -0.36 14.43
C ILE A 106 -1.37 0.04 14.54
N ASN A 107 -0.59 -0.32 13.54
CA ASN A 107 0.84 -0.04 13.51
C ASN A 107 1.27 0.22 12.06
N LEU A 108 1.14 1.47 11.61
CA LEU A 108 1.29 1.87 10.21
C LEU A 108 2.32 2.97 10.04
N ALA A 109 3.03 2.94 8.91
CA ALA A 109 3.78 4.10 8.43
C ALA A 109 2.80 5.05 7.74
N MET A 110 2.87 6.33 8.06
CA MET A 110 1.94 7.34 7.60
C MET A 110 2.68 8.61 7.14
N SER A 111 2.21 9.25 6.09
CA SER A 111 2.51 10.65 5.79
C SER A 111 1.54 11.56 6.53
N ILE A 112 2.02 12.71 6.97
CA ILE A 112 1.16 13.78 7.50
C ILE A 112 0.66 14.58 6.31
N GLU A 113 -0.65 14.56 6.08
CA GLU A 113 -1.27 15.27 4.96
C GLU A 113 -1.72 16.67 5.37
N GLU A 114 -2.25 16.80 6.59
CA GLU A 114 -2.73 18.06 7.13
C GLU A 114 -2.57 18.08 8.65
N PHE A 115 -2.14 19.22 9.18
CA PHE A 115 -2.08 19.49 10.60
C PHE A 115 -2.54 20.92 10.85
N THR A 116 -3.50 21.08 11.76
CA THR A 116 -3.97 22.39 12.20
C THR A 116 -3.93 22.45 13.71
N ALA A 117 -3.48 23.57 14.26
CA ALA A 117 -3.41 23.85 15.69
C ALA A 117 -4.00 25.22 15.96
N LYS A 118 -4.85 25.34 16.98
CA LYS A 118 -5.51 26.59 17.37
C LYS A 118 -5.62 26.70 18.88
N GLU A 119 -5.49 27.91 19.39
CA GLU A 119 -5.80 28.24 20.77
C GLU A 119 -7.27 28.64 20.88
N VAL A 120 -7.95 28.16 21.93
CA VAL A 120 -9.37 28.48 22.17
C VAL A 120 -9.50 29.34 23.41
N ALA A 121 -10.33 30.39 23.31
CA ALA A 121 -10.63 31.26 24.43
C ALA A 121 -11.36 30.48 25.53
N GLY A 122 -10.90 30.62 26.77
CA GLY A 122 -11.48 29.93 27.94
C GLY A 122 -10.56 28.86 28.54
N SER A 123 -9.55 28.40 27.80
CA SER A 123 -8.52 27.46 28.29
C SER A 123 -7.12 27.97 27.95
N PRO A 124 -6.59 28.99 28.67
CA PRO A 124 -5.31 29.60 28.33
C PRO A 124 -4.17 28.57 28.33
N GLY A 125 -3.49 28.45 27.19
CA GLY A 125 -2.35 27.56 26.99
C GLY A 125 -2.69 26.20 26.37
N ASP A 126 -3.95 25.76 26.40
CA ASP A 126 -4.35 24.52 25.74
C ASP A 126 -4.44 24.73 24.21
N ILE A 127 -3.96 23.74 23.45
CA ILE A 127 -4.00 23.78 21.98
C ILE A 127 -4.92 22.67 21.47
N GLU A 128 -6.01 23.05 20.81
CA GLU A 128 -6.81 22.11 20.02
C GLU A 128 -6.14 21.86 18.68
N TYR A 129 -6.14 20.61 18.23
CA TYR A 129 -5.54 20.27 16.94
C TYR A 129 -6.35 19.23 16.17
N SER A 130 -6.17 19.25 14.85
CA SER A 130 -6.66 18.24 13.91
C SER A 130 -5.48 17.68 13.12
N LEU A 131 -5.42 16.35 12.98
CA LEU A 131 -4.36 15.65 12.27
C LEU A 131 -4.96 14.69 11.23
N SER A 132 -4.58 14.87 9.98
CA SER A 132 -4.91 13.96 8.88
C SER A 132 -3.66 13.24 8.38
N LEU A 133 -3.72 11.92 8.38
CA LEU A 133 -2.64 11.02 8.01
C LEU A 133 -3.06 10.14 6.84
N LYS A 134 -2.11 9.79 5.97
CA LYS A 134 -2.31 8.84 4.88
C LYS A 134 -1.27 7.74 4.95
N GLU A 135 -1.69 6.50 4.72
CA GLU A 135 -0.80 5.33 4.76
C GLU A 135 0.33 5.50 3.75
N TYR A 136 1.56 5.38 4.25
CA TYR A 136 2.75 5.47 3.44
C TYR A 136 3.28 4.06 3.17
N LEU A 137 3.29 3.68 1.90
CA LEU A 137 4.01 2.49 1.44
C LEU A 137 5.42 2.88 1.09
N PHE A 138 6.40 2.23 1.72
CA PHE A 138 7.78 2.33 1.31
C PHE A 138 7.91 1.76 -0.10
N TYR A 139 8.09 2.64 -1.07
CA TYR A 139 8.53 2.26 -2.40
C TYR A 139 10.02 2.55 -2.45
N GLU A 140 10.83 1.50 -2.43
CA GLU A 140 12.18 1.68 -2.93
C GLU A 140 12.05 1.96 -4.42
N ALA A 141 12.60 3.10 -4.87
CA ALA A 141 12.91 3.21 -6.28
C ALA A 141 13.81 2.01 -6.58
N ASN A 142 13.35 1.09 -7.44
CA ASN A 142 14.27 0.23 -8.16
C ASN A 142 15.23 1.17 -8.87
N ARG A 143 16.36 1.52 -8.23
CA ARG A 143 17.49 2.05 -8.96
C ARG A 143 17.86 0.92 -9.87
N ALA A 144 17.41 0.99 -11.12
CA ALA A 144 18.03 0.25 -12.17
C ALA A 144 19.53 0.51 -11.98
N ILE A 145 20.30 -0.54 -11.69
CA ILE A 145 21.74 -0.46 -11.84
C ILE A 145 21.91 -0.17 -13.32
N ILE A 146 22.10 1.10 -13.67
CA ILE A 146 22.53 1.48 -15.01
C ILE A 146 24.00 1.05 -15.04
N THR A 147 24.24 -0.21 -15.37
CA THR A 147 25.50 -0.59 -16.00
C THR A 147 25.52 0.21 -17.28
N SER A 148 26.30 1.28 -17.31
CA SER A 148 26.50 2.12 -18.49
C SER A 148 27.16 1.28 -19.58
N ASN A 149 26.37 0.51 -20.33
CA ASN A 149 26.78 -0.13 -21.56
C ASN A 149 25.61 -0.03 -22.54
N GLY A 150 25.61 1.08 -23.29
CA GLY A 150 24.84 1.23 -24.51
C GLY A 150 23.39 1.66 -24.30
N VAL A 151 23.07 2.84 -24.82
CA VAL A 151 21.69 3.31 -25.02
C VAL A 151 20.93 2.30 -25.90
N GLN A 152 19.81 1.78 -25.40
CA GLN A 152 18.66 1.46 -26.26
C GLN A 152 17.47 2.29 -25.77
N VAL A 153 16.99 3.14 -26.68
CA VAL A 153 15.76 3.90 -26.50
C VAL A 153 14.60 2.91 -26.62
N ASP A 154 13.93 2.61 -25.51
CA ASP A 154 12.67 1.87 -25.53
C ASP A 154 11.51 2.87 -25.64
N THR A 155 11.01 3.06 -26.86
CA THR A 155 9.71 3.70 -27.07
C THR A 155 8.61 2.67 -26.82
N GLY A 156 8.23 2.49 -25.56
CA GLY A 156 7.21 1.52 -25.14
C GLY A 156 6.05 2.17 -24.40
N ARG A 157 4.97 2.54 -25.11
CA ARG A 157 3.63 2.73 -24.54
C ARG A 157 3.24 1.45 -23.78
N PRO A 158 2.57 1.49 -22.61
CA PRO A 158 2.12 0.27 -21.94
C PRO A 158 1.19 -0.51 -22.89
N ASP A 159 1.63 -1.68 -23.36
CA ASP A 159 0.82 -2.61 -24.15
C ASP A 159 0.07 -3.54 -23.18
N GLU A 160 -1.23 -3.29 -23.06
CA GLU A 160 -2.19 -4.02 -22.23
C GLU A 160 -2.60 -5.33 -22.93
N ARG A 161 -1.65 -6.25 -23.11
CA ARG A 161 -1.93 -7.59 -23.67
C ARG A 161 -1.63 -8.65 -22.64
N GLU A 162 -2.62 -9.51 -22.38
CA GLU A 162 -2.55 -10.62 -21.44
C GLU A 162 -1.26 -11.43 -21.59
N SER A 163 -0.59 -11.68 -20.47
CA SER A 163 0.65 -12.46 -20.45
C SER A 163 0.35 -13.92 -20.83
N LYS A 164 0.75 -14.29 -22.04
CA LYS A 164 0.58 -15.65 -22.58
C LYS A 164 1.39 -16.63 -21.75
N THR A 165 0.72 -17.65 -21.21
CA THR A 165 1.42 -18.70 -20.45
C THR A 165 2.13 -19.64 -21.41
N THR A 166 3.43 -19.88 -21.23
CA THR A 166 4.25 -20.69 -22.13
C THR A 166 5.00 -21.80 -21.40
N HIS A 167 5.36 -22.88 -22.10
CA HIS A 167 6.14 -24.02 -21.63
C HIS A 167 7.31 -24.30 -22.57
N LYS A 168 8.51 -24.47 -22.00
CA LYS A 168 9.71 -24.86 -22.77
C LYS A 168 9.80 -26.39 -22.83
N VAL A 169 9.85 -26.93 -24.05
CA VAL A 169 9.93 -28.37 -24.31
C VAL A 169 11.24 -28.95 -23.79
N LEU A 170 11.16 -29.92 -22.88
CA LEU A 170 12.32 -30.66 -22.36
C LEU A 170 12.70 -31.86 -23.25
N PRO A 171 13.92 -32.41 -23.11
CA PRO A 171 14.34 -33.60 -23.84
C PRO A 171 13.35 -34.76 -23.61
N GLY A 172 12.82 -35.33 -24.69
CA GLY A 172 11.89 -36.47 -24.65
C GLY A 172 10.43 -36.12 -24.35
N GLU A 173 10.07 -34.83 -24.25
CA GLU A 173 8.66 -34.41 -24.20
C GLU A 173 8.03 -34.41 -25.59
N THR A 174 6.76 -34.84 -25.66
CA THR A 174 5.91 -34.71 -26.85
C THR A 174 4.81 -33.69 -26.56
N LEU A 175 4.26 -33.06 -27.61
CA LEU A 175 3.17 -32.10 -27.45
C LEU A 175 1.96 -32.72 -26.71
N PHE A 176 1.74 -34.03 -26.89
CA PHE A 176 0.71 -34.79 -26.16
C PHE A 176 0.97 -34.86 -24.65
N ARG A 177 2.22 -35.17 -24.23
CA ARG A 177 2.59 -35.20 -22.80
C ARG A 177 2.52 -33.82 -22.16
N ILE A 178 2.90 -32.78 -22.91
CA ILE A 178 2.79 -31.38 -22.47
C ILE A 178 1.31 -31.01 -22.27
N ALA A 179 0.44 -31.37 -23.20
CA ALA A 179 -0.99 -31.13 -23.08
C ALA A 179 -1.59 -31.80 -21.84
N GLN A 180 -1.28 -33.08 -21.63
CA GLN A 180 -1.75 -33.85 -20.47
C GLN A 180 -1.27 -33.24 -19.15
N LYS A 181 -0.01 -32.81 -19.07
CA LYS A 181 0.57 -32.19 -17.87
C LYS A 181 -0.11 -30.86 -17.51
N HIS A 182 -0.52 -30.09 -18.52
CA HIS A 182 -1.10 -28.75 -18.35
C HIS A 182 -2.63 -28.75 -18.46
N GLY A 183 -3.28 -29.92 -18.39
CA GLY A 183 -4.74 -30.02 -18.36
C GLY A 183 -5.43 -29.50 -19.62
N THR A 184 -4.76 -29.52 -20.77
CA THR A 184 -5.27 -29.08 -22.07
C THR A 184 -5.21 -30.21 -23.09
N THR A 185 -5.74 -29.98 -24.30
CA THR A 185 -5.68 -30.99 -25.37
C THR A 185 -4.52 -30.75 -26.30
N PHE A 186 -3.98 -31.83 -26.85
CA PHE A 186 -2.95 -31.79 -27.89
C PHE A 186 -3.38 -30.92 -29.09
N LYS A 187 -4.66 -31.03 -29.50
CA LYS A 187 -5.23 -30.25 -30.62
C LYS A 187 -5.31 -28.76 -30.28
N ASP A 188 -5.62 -28.41 -29.03
CA ASP A 188 -5.65 -27.01 -28.59
C ASP A 188 -4.25 -26.40 -28.55
N LEU A 189 -3.25 -27.11 -28.03
CA LEU A 189 -1.86 -26.63 -28.09
C LEU A 189 -1.38 -26.46 -29.54
N GLN A 190 -1.71 -27.41 -30.41
CA GLN A 190 -1.37 -27.33 -31.83
C GLN A 190 -2.00 -26.09 -32.48
N ARG A 191 -3.30 -25.83 -32.20
CA ARG A 191 -4.04 -24.67 -32.71
C ARG A 191 -3.48 -23.35 -32.20
N ILE A 192 -3.22 -23.22 -30.90
CA ILE A 192 -2.73 -21.96 -30.28
C ILE A 192 -1.31 -21.61 -30.78
N ASN A 193 -0.53 -22.63 -31.15
CA ASN A 193 0.84 -22.46 -31.66
C ASN A 193 0.92 -22.50 -33.20
N ASN A 194 -0.22 -22.54 -33.90
CA ASN A 194 -0.30 -22.63 -35.37
C ASN A 194 0.62 -23.71 -35.96
N MET A 195 0.69 -24.89 -35.31
CA MET A 195 1.60 -25.96 -35.71
C MET A 195 0.93 -26.92 -36.70
N THR A 196 1.66 -27.27 -37.76
CA THR A 196 1.27 -28.35 -38.67
C THR A 196 1.57 -29.74 -38.06
N ASP A 197 0.93 -30.78 -38.57
CA ASP A 197 1.14 -32.16 -38.09
C ASP A 197 2.61 -32.62 -38.25
N GLU A 198 3.32 -32.11 -39.25
CA GLU A 198 4.74 -32.37 -39.45
C GLU A 198 5.61 -31.69 -38.38
N GLN A 199 5.27 -30.45 -38.01
CA GLN A 199 5.98 -29.70 -36.96
C GLN A 199 5.74 -30.29 -35.57
N VAL A 200 4.56 -30.85 -35.34
CA VAL A 200 4.26 -31.60 -34.12
C VAL A 200 5.14 -32.84 -34.02
N LYS A 201 5.23 -33.63 -35.11
CA LYS A 201 6.01 -34.88 -35.12
C LYS A 201 7.51 -34.62 -34.95
N LYS A 202 7.99 -33.45 -35.39
CA LYS A 202 9.38 -33.00 -35.27
C LYS A 202 9.56 -31.91 -34.20
N LEU A 203 8.83 -32.02 -33.09
CA LEU A 203 8.92 -31.06 -31.99
C LEU A 203 10.37 -31.02 -31.47
N LYS A 204 11.01 -29.85 -31.55
CA LYS A 204 12.41 -29.68 -31.15
C LYS A 204 12.50 -29.40 -29.65
N VAL A 205 13.50 -30.02 -29.02
CA VAL A 205 13.87 -29.73 -27.64
C VAL A 205 14.25 -28.25 -27.52
N GLY A 206 13.72 -27.58 -26.51
CA GLY A 206 13.93 -26.15 -26.28
C GLY A 206 12.95 -25.22 -27.00
N SER A 207 12.04 -25.74 -27.83
CA SER A 207 10.93 -24.95 -28.38
C SER A 207 10.02 -24.44 -27.26
N VAL A 208 9.47 -23.23 -27.43
CA VAL A 208 8.53 -22.63 -26.48
C VAL A 208 7.12 -22.77 -27.04
N ILE A 209 6.24 -23.39 -26.27
CA ILE A 209 4.84 -23.69 -26.63
C ILE A 209 3.92 -22.84 -25.76
N ARG A 210 3.00 -22.10 -26.38
CA ARG A 210 1.92 -21.38 -25.70
C ARG A 210 0.87 -22.37 -25.19
N LEU A 211 0.48 -22.22 -23.93
CA LEU A 211 -0.47 -23.12 -23.26
C LEU A 211 -1.90 -22.58 -23.26
N ARG A 212 -2.08 -21.26 -23.30
CA ARG A 212 -3.34 -20.52 -23.37
C ARG A 212 -3.11 -19.14 -23.97
#